data_AF-A0A0F2C6Y3-F1
#
_entry.id   AF-A0A0F2C6Y3-F1
#
_cell.length_a   1.000
_cell.length_b   1.000
_cell.length_c   1.000
_cell.angle_alpha   90.00
_cell.angle_beta   90.00
_cell.angle_gamma   90.00
#
_symmetry.space_group_name_H-M   'P 1'
#
loop_
_entity.id
_entity.type
_entity.pdbx_description
1 polymer ?
#
loop_
_entity_poly.entity_id
_entity_poly.type
_entity_poly.pdbx_seq_one_letter_code
_entity_poly.pdbx_strand_id
1 'polypeptide(L)'
;MAVELVLLSDIPLSDEVMLETALQVIPDGAAFSYRDGQITQFADVNAAPVLTVFEPMVVHEPLEARRLIKDPPVSFGLWTEMTIPFAGSVAGRPLAEAFARAVRGSVREKL
;
A
#
# COMPACT_ATOMS: atom_id res chain seq x y z
N MET A 1 12.42 -6.04 -11.34
CA MET A 1 11.56 -6.97 -10.58
C MET A 1 10.55 -6.12 -9.83
N ALA A 2 9.31 -6.60 -9.68
CA ALA A 2 8.33 -5.95 -8.82
C ALA A 2 8.68 -6.17 -7.35
N VAL A 3 8.31 -5.24 -6.47
CA VAL A 3 8.45 -5.41 -5.02
C VAL A 3 7.07 -5.60 -4.43
N GLU A 4 6.85 -6.74 -3.79
CA GLU A 4 5.61 -7.04 -3.08
C GLU A 4 5.68 -6.52 -1.65
N LEU A 5 4.70 -5.69 -1.31
CA LEU A 5 4.58 -5.05 -0.02
C LEU A 5 3.22 -5.40 0.60
N VAL A 6 3.15 -5.27 1.91
CA VAL A 6 1.90 -5.28 2.65
C VAL A 6 1.87 -4.11 3.62
N LEU A 7 0.75 -3.42 3.66
CA LEU A 7 0.42 -2.47 4.71
C LEU A 7 -0.43 -3.19 5.77
N LEU A 8 0.06 -3.17 7.00
CA LEU A 8 -0.56 -3.75 8.18
C LEU A 8 -1.05 -2.62 9.09
N SER A 9 -2.34 -2.59 9.40
CA SER A 9 -2.96 -1.52 10.21
C SER A 9 -4.16 -2.03 10.99
N ASP A 10 -4.66 -1.22 11.93
CA ASP A 10 -5.99 -1.41 12.56
C ASP A 10 -7.02 -0.39 12.02
N ILE A 11 -6.56 0.60 11.25
CA ILE A 11 -7.38 1.64 10.62
C ILE A 11 -7.44 1.35 9.12
N PRO A 12 -8.64 1.29 8.51
CA PRO A 12 -8.79 1.10 7.07
C PRO A 12 -8.10 2.21 6.26
N LEU A 13 -7.40 1.81 5.20
CA LEU A 13 -6.91 2.74 4.19
C LEU A 13 -8.05 3.03 3.21
N SER A 14 -8.79 4.12 3.44
CA SER A 14 -9.90 4.53 2.56
C SER A 14 -9.41 5.25 1.32
N ASP A 15 -10.24 5.32 0.28
CA ASP A 15 -9.96 6.03 -0.96
C ASP A 15 -9.62 7.51 -0.74
N GLU A 16 -10.34 8.17 0.18
CA GLU A 16 -10.09 9.56 0.56
C GLU A 16 -8.70 9.73 1.17
N VAL A 17 -8.34 8.88 2.15
CA VAL A 17 -7.00 8.90 2.78
C VAL A 17 -5.92 8.62 1.73
N MET A 18 -6.16 7.69 0.81
CA MET A 18 -5.22 7.39 -0.27
C MET A 18 -5.02 8.61 -1.17
N LEU A 19 -6.08 9.26 -1.61
CA LEU A 19 -5.98 10.40 -2.51
C LEU A 19 -5.26 11.59 -1.84
N GLU A 20 -5.67 11.95 -0.62
CA GLU A 20 -5.05 13.05 0.13
C GLU A 20 -3.57 12.79 0.39
N THR A 21 -3.21 11.56 0.76
CA THR A 21 -1.83 11.19 1.04
C THR A 21 -1.00 11.13 -0.25
N ALA A 22 -1.58 10.65 -1.36
CA ALA A 22 -0.89 10.59 -2.64
C ALA A 22 -0.51 11.98 -3.15
N LEU A 23 -1.38 12.98 -2.98
CA LEU A 23 -1.10 14.37 -3.37
C LEU A 23 0.14 14.97 -2.66
N GLN A 24 0.53 14.44 -1.49
CA GLN A 24 1.72 14.89 -0.77
C GLN A 24 3.02 14.27 -1.32
N VAL A 25 2.94 13.15 -2.03
CA VAL A 25 4.10 12.38 -2.50
C VAL A 25 4.28 12.48 -4.02
N ILE A 26 3.16 12.46 -4.75
CA ILE A 26 3.07 12.57 -6.21
C ILE A 26 2.02 13.64 -6.57
N PRO A 27 2.30 14.94 -6.31
CA PRO A 27 1.31 16.02 -6.42
C PRO A 27 0.69 16.15 -7.82
N ASP A 28 1.49 15.88 -8.86
CA ASP A 28 1.07 15.92 -10.27
C ASP A 28 0.79 14.51 -10.84
N GLY A 29 0.66 13.51 -9.96
CA GLY A 29 0.37 12.13 -10.31
C GLY A 29 -1.12 11.88 -10.55
N ALA A 30 -1.45 10.62 -10.81
CA ALA A 30 -2.82 10.17 -11.01
C ALA A 30 -3.11 8.87 -10.25
N ALA A 31 -4.38 8.68 -9.89
CA ALA A 31 -4.89 7.44 -9.33
C ALA A 31 -5.93 6.85 -10.29
N PHE A 32 -5.81 5.56 -10.60
CA PHE A 32 -6.73 4.80 -11.44
C PHE A 32 -7.35 3.69 -10.60
N SER A 33 -8.68 3.69 -10.51
CA SER A 33 -9.42 2.65 -9.81
C SER A 33 -9.97 1.62 -10.80
N TYR A 34 -9.86 0.34 -10.45
CA TYR A 34 -10.37 -0.79 -11.21
C TYR A 34 -11.25 -1.66 -10.31
N ARG A 35 -12.15 -2.42 -10.94
CA ARG A 35 -13.05 -3.37 -10.25
C ARG A 35 -13.77 -2.71 -9.08
N ASP A 36 -14.40 -1.56 -9.34
CA ASP A 36 -15.20 -0.83 -8.36
C ASP A 36 -14.46 -0.49 -7.05
N GLY A 37 -13.17 -0.13 -7.14
CA GLY A 37 -12.37 0.27 -5.96
C GLY A 37 -11.42 -0.80 -5.44
N GLN A 38 -11.56 -2.06 -5.87
CA GLN A 38 -10.77 -3.16 -5.33
C GLN A 38 -9.27 -3.07 -5.64
N ILE A 39 -8.91 -2.35 -6.69
CA ILE A 39 -7.53 -2.13 -7.10
C ILE A 39 -7.37 -0.66 -7.44
N THR A 40 -6.43 0.01 -6.79
CA THR A 40 -6.06 1.39 -7.11
C THR A 40 -4.60 1.45 -7.54
N GLN A 41 -4.33 1.92 -8.75
CA GLN A 41 -2.98 2.16 -9.26
C GLN A 41 -2.66 3.65 -9.22
N PHE A 42 -1.52 3.99 -8.63
CA PHE A 42 -0.94 5.32 -8.65
C PHE A 42 0.14 5.40 -9.73
N ALA A 43 0.15 6.48 -10.49
CA ALA A 43 1.16 6.80 -11.48
C ALA A 43 1.73 8.20 -11.26
N ASP A 44 2.97 8.43 -11.68
CA ASP A 44 3.60 9.75 -11.63
C ASP A 44 3.12 10.66 -12.77
N VAL A 45 3.69 11.86 -12.83
CA VAL A 45 3.39 12.88 -13.86
C VAL A 45 3.66 12.41 -15.30
N ASN A 46 4.49 11.39 -15.50
CA ASN A 46 4.80 10.80 -16.79
C ASN A 46 3.92 9.57 -17.10
N ALA A 47 2.88 9.34 -16.29
CA ALA A 47 2.06 8.13 -16.31
C ALA A 47 2.85 6.83 -16.06
N ALA A 48 4.05 6.91 -15.46
CA ALA A 48 4.78 5.72 -15.05
C ALA A 48 4.15 5.17 -13.76
N PRO A 49 3.85 3.85 -13.69
CA PRO A 49 3.17 3.29 -12.54
C PRO A 49 4.11 3.24 -11.31
N VAL A 50 3.62 3.79 -10.20
CA VAL A 50 4.36 4.02 -8.97
C VAL A 50 4.05 2.95 -7.92
N LEU A 51 2.77 2.70 -7.67
CA LEU A 51 2.29 1.78 -6.64
C LEU A 51 0.90 1.27 -7.01
N THR A 52 0.67 -0.03 -6.88
CA THR A 52 -0.68 -0.62 -6.91
C THR A 52 -1.07 -0.99 -5.48
N VAL A 53 -2.30 -0.67 -5.10
CA VAL A 53 -2.90 -0.97 -3.78
C VAL A 53 -4.16 -1.81 -4.01
N PHE A 54 -4.31 -2.88 -3.26
CA PHE A 54 -5.48 -3.76 -3.29
C PHE A 54 -6.40 -3.47 -2.10
N GLU A 55 -7.67 -3.85 -2.20
CA GLU A 55 -8.64 -3.73 -1.11
C GLU A 55 -8.11 -4.32 0.21
N PRO A 56 -8.23 -3.58 1.35
CA PRO A 56 -7.87 -4.11 2.66
C PRO A 56 -8.70 -5.33 3.04
N MET A 57 -8.03 -6.38 3.54
CA MET A 57 -8.65 -7.59 4.05
C MET A 57 -8.55 -7.67 5.58
N VAL A 58 -9.56 -8.25 6.22
CA VAL A 58 -9.54 -8.56 7.65
C VAL A 58 -8.64 -9.77 7.92
N VAL A 59 -7.75 -9.65 8.91
CA VAL A 59 -6.88 -10.75 9.33
C VAL A 59 -7.61 -11.61 10.36
N HIS A 60 -8.07 -12.77 9.91
CA HIS A 60 -8.73 -13.76 10.79
C HIS A 60 -7.75 -14.64 11.55
N GLU A 61 -6.56 -14.90 10.99
CA GLU A 61 -5.53 -15.75 11.59
C GLU A 61 -4.19 -15.01 11.71
N PRO A 62 -4.00 -14.18 12.76
CA PRO A 62 -2.82 -13.33 12.90
C PRO A 62 -1.49 -14.09 12.97
N LEU A 63 -1.49 -15.32 13.50
CA LEU A 63 -0.26 -16.12 13.59
C LEU A 63 0.22 -16.61 12.22
N GLU A 64 -0.68 -17.03 11.33
CA GLU A 64 -0.33 -17.43 9.98
C GLU A 64 0.08 -16.21 9.14
N ALA A 65 -0.65 -15.09 9.25
CA ALA A 65 -0.30 -13.85 8.56
C ALA A 65 1.13 -13.38 8.88
N ARG A 66 1.56 -13.48 10.15
CA ARG A 66 2.92 -13.11 10.57
C ARG A 66 4.02 -13.93 9.91
N ARG A 67 3.75 -15.19 9.53
CA ARG A 67 4.72 -16.07 8.89
C ARG A 67 4.99 -15.70 7.43
N LEU A 68 4.18 -14.83 6.85
CA LEU A 68 4.28 -14.41 5.44
C LEU A 68 5.06 -13.10 5.26
N ILE A 69 5.49 -12.47 6.35
CA ILE A 69 6.06 -11.12 6.34
C ILE A 69 7.36 -11.06 7.12
N LYS A 70 8.29 -10.26 6.61
CA LYS A 70 9.52 -9.95 7.30
C LYS A 70 9.24 -9.00 8.48
N ASP A 71 9.86 -9.24 9.63
CA ASP A 71 9.79 -8.38 10.82
C ASP A 71 8.36 -7.91 11.21
N PRO A 72 7.44 -8.84 11.50
CA PRO A 72 6.03 -8.51 11.74
C PRO A 72 5.81 -7.59 12.96
N PRO A 73 4.86 -6.64 12.91
CA PRO A 73 4.47 -5.86 14.07
C PRO A 73 3.75 -6.71 15.14
N VAL A 74 3.63 -6.16 16.35
CA VAL A 74 3.04 -6.84 17.52
C VAL A 74 1.52 -7.02 17.38
N SER A 75 0.82 -6.19 16.63
CA SER A 75 -0.62 -6.33 16.35
C SER A 75 -0.98 -5.66 15.03
N PHE A 76 -1.98 -6.20 14.36
CA PHE A 76 -2.63 -5.65 13.16
C PHE A 76 -3.92 -6.44 12.90
N GLY A 77 -5.01 -5.75 12.54
CA GLY A 77 -6.29 -6.35 12.18
C GLY A 77 -6.58 -6.35 10.68
N LEU A 78 -5.86 -5.53 9.91
CA LEU A 78 -6.04 -5.36 8.47
C LEU A 78 -4.76 -5.64 7.70
N TRP A 79 -4.95 -6.18 6.50
CA TRP A 79 -3.91 -6.53 5.54
C TRP A 79 -4.25 -5.92 4.19
N THR A 80 -3.42 -4.99 3.73
CA THR A 80 -3.59 -4.34 2.42
C THR A 80 -2.40 -4.73 1.55
N GLU A 81 -2.63 -5.51 0.50
CA GLU A 81 -1.55 -5.84 -0.44
C GLU A 81 -1.17 -4.62 -1.26
N MET A 82 0.12 -4.49 -1.56
CA MET A 82 0.67 -3.44 -2.39
C MET A 82 1.77 -3.97 -3.28
N THR A 83 1.94 -3.38 -4.45
CA THR A 83 2.99 -3.76 -5.39
C THR A 83 3.64 -2.52 -5.98
N ILE A 84 4.97 -2.43 -5.89
CA ILE A 84 5.75 -1.48 -6.67
C ILE A 84 6.10 -2.18 -7.99
N PRO A 85 5.52 -1.79 -9.14
CA PRO A 85 5.64 -2.57 -10.38
C PRO A 85 7.07 -2.64 -10.91
N PHE A 86 7.84 -1.56 -10.71
CA PHE A 86 9.22 -1.45 -11.12
C PHE A 86 10.09 -0.99 -9.95
N ALA A 87 11.10 -1.79 -9.58
CA ALA A 87 12.05 -1.45 -8.51
C ALA A 87 12.80 -0.11 -8.72
N GLY A 88 12.79 0.46 -9.93
CA GLY A 88 13.34 1.79 -10.23
C GLY A 88 12.41 2.96 -9.88
N SER A 89 11.16 2.71 -9.46
CA SER A 89 10.25 3.75 -9.00
C SER A 89 10.78 4.38 -7.71
N VAL A 90 11.16 5.66 -7.79
CA VAL A 90 11.69 6.42 -6.65
C VAL A 90 10.58 6.79 -5.65
N ALA A 91 9.33 6.84 -6.09
CA ALA A 91 8.18 7.27 -5.30
C ALA A 91 7.37 6.10 -4.70
N GLY A 92 7.52 4.88 -5.21
CA GLY A 92 6.68 3.74 -4.79
C GLY A 92 6.78 3.42 -3.30
N ARG A 93 8.02 3.32 -2.78
CA ARG A 93 8.27 3.06 -1.36
C ARG A 93 7.87 4.27 -0.48
N PRO A 94 8.26 5.53 -0.80
CA PRO A 94 7.76 6.70 -0.08
C PRO A 94 6.23 6.79 0.01
N LEU A 95 5.51 6.48 -1.07
CA LEU A 95 4.05 6.51 -1.11
C LEU A 95 3.45 5.42 -0.21
N ALA A 96 3.94 4.18 -0.31
CA ALA A 96 3.51 3.09 0.57
C ALA A 96 3.72 3.43 2.05
N GLU A 97 4.87 4.02 2.39
CA GLU A 97 5.17 4.45 3.76
C GLU A 97 4.31 5.64 4.21
N ALA A 98 3.95 6.55 3.30
CA ALA A 98 3.04 7.64 3.59
C ALA A 98 1.63 7.11 3.93
N PHE A 99 1.11 6.14 3.14
CA PHE A 99 -0.14 5.46 3.47
C PHE A 99 -0.09 4.79 4.84
N ALA A 100 1.01 4.09 5.14
CA ALA A 100 1.22 3.51 6.46
C ALA A 100 1.11 4.54 7.59
N ARG A 101 1.79 5.69 7.44
CA ARG A 101 1.72 6.76 8.45
C ARG A 101 0.31 7.31 8.61
N ALA A 102 -0.42 7.50 7.51
CA ALA A 102 -1.78 8.03 7.52
C ALA A 102 -2.75 7.14 8.33
N VAL A 103 -2.58 5.82 8.26
CA VAL A 103 -3.42 4.85 9.01
C VAL A 103 -2.76 4.31 10.28
N ARG A 104 -1.66 4.93 10.74
CA ARG A 104 -0.84 4.46 11.88
C ARG A 104 -0.42 2.99 11.77
N GLY A 105 -0.27 2.51 10.54
CA GLY A 105 0.15 1.16 10.21
C GLY A 105 1.64 1.08 9.92
N SER A 106 2.02 -0.04 9.32
CA SER A 106 3.40 -0.31 8.93
C SER A 106 3.47 -1.08 7.62
N VAL A 107 4.46 -0.76 6.79
CA VAL A 107 4.74 -1.49 5.55
C VAL A 107 5.81 -2.54 5.77
N ARG A 108 5.58 -3.75 5.26
CA ARG A 108 6.54 -4.85 5.23
C ARG A 108 6.66 -5.43 3.84
N GLU A 109 7.81 -6.02 3.56
CA GLU A 109 7.98 -6.89 2.40
C GLU A 109 7.46 -8.29 2.74
N LYS A 110 6.82 -8.93 1.76
CA LYS A 110 6.43 -10.34 1.84
C LYS A 110 7.69 -11.21 1.72
N LEU A 111 7.69 -12.38 2.36
CA LEU A 111 8.79 -13.35 2.30
C LEU A 111 8.84 -14.11 0.98
#